data_AF-A0A7V5P2T4-F1
#
_entry.id   AF-A0A7V5P2T4-F1
#
_cell.length_a   1.000
_cell.length_b   1.000
_cell.length_c   1.000
_cell.angle_alpha   90.00
_cell.angle_beta   90.00
_cell.angle_gamma   90.00
#
_symmetry.space_group_name_H-M   'P 1'
#
loop_
_entity.id
_entity.type
_entity.pdbx_description
1 polymer ?
#
loop_
_entity_poly.entity_id
_entity_poly.type
_entity_poly.pdbx_seq_one_letter_code
_entity_poly.pdbx_strand_id
1 'polypeptide(L)'
;MRYAAIFLICLILSGATCGQNIGMSVDNQKVINDELVGKRFFLKSSFYYGDFYGSSDHCLLSPRRFSETFYLEGIDGKPILPGEEKGIIPYNTEVLVEKVEFPPANRPFLTPRFYPWVYIKVDKLFGYRDCI
;
A
#
# COMPACT_ATOMS: atom_id res chain seq x y z
N MET A 1 33.20 -37.48 -23.80
CA MET A 1 31.78 -37.27 -24.19
C MET A 1 30.76 -37.33 -23.04
N ARG A 2 31.14 -37.56 -21.77
CA ARG A 2 30.19 -37.60 -20.62
C ARG A 2 29.85 -36.22 -20.02
N TYR A 3 30.73 -35.22 -20.19
CA TYR A 3 30.54 -33.87 -19.62
C TYR A 3 29.61 -32.95 -20.43
N ALA A 4 29.44 -33.23 -21.73
CA ALA A 4 28.54 -32.46 -22.60
C ALA A 4 27.06 -32.66 -22.22
N ALA A 5 26.69 -33.87 -21.80
CA ALA A 5 25.33 -34.18 -21.36
C ALA A 5 24.96 -33.50 -20.03
N ILE A 6 25.94 -33.32 -19.13
CA ILE A 6 25.72 -32.66 -17.83
C ILE A 6 25.50 -31.16 -18.00
N PHE A 7 26.26 -30.52 -18.91
CA PHE A 7 26.10 -29.09 -19.22
C PHE A 7 24.73 -28.79 -19.87
N LEU A 8 24.22 -29.71 -20.70
CA LEU A 8 22.93 -29.55 -21.37
C LEU A 8 21.74 -29.64 -20.39
N ILE A 9 21.84 -30.47 -19.36
CA ILE A 9 20.78 -30.65 -18.35
C ILE A 9 20.65 -29.42 -17.44
N CYS A 10 21.78 -28.82 -17.02
CA CYS A 10 21.75 -27.58 -16.24
C CYS A 10 21.15 -26.38 -16.99
N LEU A 11 21.30 -26.33 -18.32
CA LEU A 11 20.76 -25.23 -19.12
C LEU A 11 19.23 -25.26 -19.21
N ILE A 12 18.61 -26.44 -19.15
CA ILE A 12 17.16 -26.63 -19.27
C ILE A 12 16.46 -26.35 -17.93
N LEU A 13 17.11 -26.58 -16.79
CA LEU A 13 16.53 -26.28 -15.46
C LEU A 13 16.46 -24.77 -15.14
N SER A 14 17.21 -23.92 -15.84
CA SER A 14 17.22 -22.46 -15.62
C SER A 14 16.00 -21.73 -16.19
N GLY A 15 15.14 -22.41 -16.95
CA GLY A 15 13.96 -21.83 -17.59
C GLY A 15 12.72 -21.69 -16.69
N ALA A 16 12.70 -22.38 -15.53
CA ALA A 16 11.64 -22.22 -14.54
C ALA A 16 11.95 -21.04 -13.61
N THR A 17 12.16 -19.85 -14.19
CA THR A 17 11.93 -18.62 -13.45
C THR A 17 10.45 -18.62 -13.09
N CYS A 18 10.14 -18.98 -11.84
CA CYS A 18 8.92 -18.54 -11.19
C CYS A 18 8.97 -17.01 -11.23
N GLY A 19 8.47 -16.44 -12.32
CA GLY A 19 8.03 -15.06 -12.33
C GLY A 19 6.97 -15.00 -11.26
N GLN A 20 7.35 -14.54 -10.07
CA GLN A 20 6.40 -14.12 -9.08
C GLN A 20 5.63 -12.98 -9.74
N ASN A 21 4.50 -13.31 -10.37
CA ASN A 21 3.50 -12.34 -10.74
C ASN A 21 2.93 -11.85 -9.39
N ILE A 22 3.66 -10.94 -8.74
CA ILE A 22 3.23 -10.19 -7.55
C ILE A 22 2.23 -9.12 -8.01
N GLY A 23 1.22 -9.55 -8.76
CA GLY A 23 0.25 -8.70 -9.43
C GLY A 23 -1.09 -9.43 -9.45
N MET A 24 -2.08 -8.84 -8.79
CA MET A 24 -3.45 -9.31 -8.84
C MET A 24 -3.98 -9.22 -10.28
N SER A 25 -4.75 -10.20 -10.75
CA SER A 25 -5.32 -10.16 -12.10
C SER A 25 -6.23 -8.94 -12.30
N VAL A 26 -6.31 -8.43 -13.52
CA VAL A 26 -7.15 -7.26 -13.86
C VAL A 26 -8.62 -7.51 -13.51
N ASP A 27 -9.11 -8.74 -13.71
CA ASP A 27 -10.48 -9.11 -13.36
C ASP A 27 -10.73 -9.01 -11.85
N ASN A 28 -9.79 -9.47 -11.01
CA ASN A 28 -9.91 -9.35 -9.56
C ASN A 28 -9.81 -7.89 -9.11
N GLN A 29 -8.93 -7.09 -9.74
CA GLN A 29 -8.86 -5.66 -9.47
C GLN A 29 -10.17 -4.95 -9.81
N LYS A 30 -10.83 -5.34 -10.90
CA LYS A 30 -12.13 -4.81 -11.30
C LYS A 30 -13.21 -5.17 -10.28
N VAL A 31 -13.29 -6.44 -9.88
CA VAL A 31 -14.24 -6.88 -8.84
C VAL A 31 -14.08 -6.07 -7.56
N ILE A 32 -12.83 -5.89 -7.09
CA ILE A 32 -12.58 -5.09 -5.89
C ILE A 32 -12.98 -3.62 -6.08
N ASN A 33 -12.71 -3.02 -7.24
CA ASN A 33 -13.14 -1.66 -7.52
C ASN A 33 -14.67 -1.53 -7.50
N ASP A 34 -15.38 -2.43 -8.18
CA ASP A 34 -16.85 -2.46 -8.22
C ASP A 34 -17.45 -2.71 -6.81
N GLU A 35 -16.73 -3.46 -5.97
CA GLU A 35 -17.14 -3.76 -4.60
C GLU A 35 -16.87 -2.65 -3.60
N LEU A 36 -15.83 -1.83 -3.78
CA LEU A 36 -15.39 -0.87 -2.77
C LEU A 36 -15.62 0.59 -3.17
N VAL A 37 -15.27 0.97 -4.40
CA VAL A 37 -15.22 2.37 -4.82
C VAL A 37 -16.62 2.99 -4.84
N GLY A 38 -16.74 4.20 -4.28
CA GLY A 38 -18.00 4.94 -4.16
C GLY A 38 -18.89 4.48 -3.01
N LYS A 39 -18.49 3.46 -2.24
CA LYS A 39 -19.27 2.96 -1.11
C LYS A 39 -18.81 3.56 0.22
N ARG A 40 -19.76 3.63 1.15
CA ARG A 40 -19.56 4.13 2.50
C ARG A 40 -19.40 2.97 3.47
N PHE A 41 -18.42 3.09 4.36
CA PHE A 41 -18.12 2.10 5.38
C PHE A 41 -17.94 2.79 6.73
N PHE A 42 -18.14 2.03 7.81
CA PHE A 42 -17.80 2.45 9.16
C PHE A 42 -16.51 1.76 9.60
N LEU A 43 -15.56 2.54 10.11
CA LEU A 43 -14.29 2.02 10.62
C LEU A 43 -14.53 1.02 11.75
N LYS A 44 -13.86 -0.14 11.67
CA LYS A 44 -13.96 -1.21 12.68
C LYS A 44 -12.97 -1.08 13.83
N SER A 45 -12.04 -0.14 13.74
CA SER A 45 -11.10 0.26 14.80
C SER A 45 -10.79 1.74 14.69
N SER A 46 -10.18 2.31 15.72
CA SER A 46 -9.58 3.64 15.64
C SER A 46 -8.26 3.56 14.86
N PHE A 47 -7.89 4.64 14.18
CA PHE A 47 -6.67 4.72 13.36
C PHE A 47 -5.94 6.03 13.63
N TYR A 48 -4.62 5.99 13.63
CA TYR A 48 -3.77 7.17 13.61
C TYR A 48 -3.73 7.75 12.20
N TYR A 49 -3.70 9.07 12.09
CA TYR A 49 -3.51 9.74 10.81
C TYR A 49 -2.49 10.87 10.92
N GLY A 50 -1.90 11.21 9.78
CA GLY A 50 -0.81 12.19 9.71
C GLY A 50 -0.19 12.25 8.33
N ASP A 51 0.98 12.87 8.21
CA ASP A 51 1.62 13.09 6.91
C ASP A 51 2.03 11.78 6.23
N PHE A 52 1.76 11.71 4.92
CA PHE A 52 2.19 10.60 4.09
C PHE A 52 3.62 10.81 3.58
N TYR A 53 4.39 9.73 3.49
CA TYR A 53 5.82 9.72 3.18
C TYR A 53 6.27 10.70 2.08
N GLY A 54 6.81 11.86 2.49
CA GLY A 54 7.36 12.88 1.59
C GLY A 54 6.36 13.50 0.60
N SER A 55 5.07 13.22 0.72
CA SER A 55 4.01 13.78 -0.12
C SER A 55 2.99 14.50 0.77
N SER A 56 2.59 15.69 0.34
CA SER A 56 1.60 16.51 1.04
C SER A 56 0.18 16.32 0.49
N ASP A 57 0.02 15.51 -0.56
CA ASP A 57 -1.26 15.37 -1.26
C ASP A 57 -2.24 14.48 -0.49
N HIS A 58 -1.74 13.61 0.38
CA HIS A 58 -2.51 12.62 1.12
C HIS A 58 -1.99 12.47 2.54
N CYS A 59 -2.86 12.01 3.43
CA CYS A 59 -2.49 11.64 4.80
C CYS A 59 -2.45 10.12 4.94
N LEU A 60 -1.43 9.62 5.65
CA LEU A 60 -1.33 8.21 5.98
C LEU A 60 -2.38 7.85 7.02
N LEU A 61 -3.04 6.70 6.85
CA LEU A 61 -3.85 6.07 7.88
C LEU A 61 -3.15 4.82 8.38
N SER A 62 -2.94 4.69 9.69
CA SER A 62 -2.27 3.54 10.30
C SER A 62 -3.03 3.03 11.53
N PRO A 63 -3.19 1.70 11.71
CA PRO A 63 -3.76 1.14 12.94
C PRO A 63 -2.79 1.25 14.13
N ARG A 64 -1.53 1.64 13.89
CA ARG A 64 -0.49 1.81 14.91
C ARG A 64 0.07 3.24 14.85
N ARG A 65 0.79 3.62 15.90
CA ARG A 65 1.49 4.91 15.93
C ARG A 65 2.51 5.00 14.80
N PHE A 66 2.79 6.21 14.36
CA PHE A 66 3.72 6.43 13.24
C PHE A 66 5.15 6.00 13.61
N SER A 67 5.53 6.11 14.88
CA SER A 67 6.81 5.60 15.42
C SER A 67 6.97 4.07 15.34
N GLU A 68 5.88 3.34 15.08
CA GLU A 68 5.84 1.88 14.98
C GLU A 68 5.45 1.40 13.57
N THR A 69 5.35 2.33 12.62
CA THR A 69 4.89 2.08 11.26
C THR A 69 6.07 1.99 10.30
N PHE A 70 6.37 0.77 9.84
CA PHE A 70 7.56 0.46 9.05
C PHE A 70 7.17 -0.07 7.67
N TYR A 71 6.82 0.82 6.75
CA TYR A 71 6.49 0.44 5.37
C TYR A 71 7.65 0.62 4.37
N LEU A 72 8.66 1.39 4.74
CA LEU A 72 9.77 1.75 3.87
C LEU A 72 11.10 1.56 4.57
N GLU A 73 12.08 1.14 3.79
CA GLU A 73 13.47 0.99 4.19
C GLU A 73 14.32 1.86 3.25
N GLY A 74 15.23 2.63 3.83
CA GLY A 74 16.20 3.45 3.12
C GLY A 74 17.28 2.61 2.46
N ILE A 75 18.11 3.24 1.63
CA ILE A 75 19.25 2.59 0.98
C ILE A 75 20.28 2.11 2.03
N ASP A 76 20.32 2.77 3.18
CA ASP A 76 21.16 2.41 4.32
C ASP A 76 20.57 1.31 5.21
N GLY A 77 19.44 0.72 4.81
CA GLY A 77 18.75 -0.33 5.55
C GLY A 77 17.96 0.15 6.76
N LYS A 78 17.84 1.47 6.96
CA LYS A 78 17.08 2.02 8.10
C LYS A 78 15.62 2.21 7.73
N PRO A 79 14.70 1.99 8.69
CA PRO A 79 13.30 2.30 8.46
C PRO A 79 13.11 3.79 8.20
N ILE A 80 12.36 4.11 7.16
CA ILE A 80 11.84 5.45 6.95
C ILE A 80 10.49 5.50 7.66
N LEU A 81 10.35 6.42 8.61
CA LEU A 81 9.08 6.67 9.28
C LEU A 81 8.21 7.62 8.44
N PRO A 82 6.88 7.56 8.59
CA PRO A 82 6.01 8.60 8.04
C PRO A 82 6.33 9.98 8.66
N GLY A 83 5.70 11.03 8.16
CA GLY A 83 5.87 12.39 8.72
C GLY A 83 5.14 12.57 10.06
N GLU A 84 4.63 13.77 10.33
CA GLU A 84 4.02 14.07 11.63
C GLU A 84 2.68 13.33 11.83
N GLU A 85 2.52 12.70 13.00
CA GLU A 85 1.24 12.15 13.44
C GLU A 85 0.34 13.30 13.91
N LYS A 86 -0.79 13.50 13.23
CA LYS A 86 -1.71 14.61 13.49
C LYS A 86 -2.80 14.27 14.51
N GLY A 87 -3.18 12.99 14.62
CA GLY A 87 -4.17 12.55 15.59
C GLY A 87 -4.76 11.18 15.32
N ILE A 88 -5.98 10.94 15.84
CA ILE A 88 -6.70 9.67 15.75
C ILE A 88 -8.08 9.87 15.12
N ILE A 89 -8.42 9.04 14.15
CA ILE A 89 -9.79 8.85 13.63
C ILE A 89 -10.49 7.81 14.51
N PRO A 90 -11.61 8.16 15.17
CA PRO A 90 -12.30 7.25 16.07
C PRO A 90 -12.91 6.03 15.36
N TYR A 91 -13.05 4.94 16.10
CA TYR A 91 -13.93 3.82 15.77
C TYR A 91 -15.33 4.31 15.34
N ASN A 92 -15.96 3.58 14.41
CA ASN A 92 -17.29 3.86 13.90
C ASN A 92 -17.43 5.23 13.22
N THR A 93 -16.32 5.80 12.74
CA THR A 93 -16.34 6.93 11.83
C THR A 93 -16.76 6.46 10.43
N GLU A 94 -17.70 7.17 9.82
CA GLU A 94 -18.12 6.92 8.43
C GLU A 94 -17.08 7.45 7.45
N VAL A 95 -16.71 6.61 6.48
CA VAL A 95 -15.73 6.92 5.44
C VAL A 95 -16.25 6.51 4.06
N LEU A 96 -15.91 7.28 3.04
CA LEU A 96 -16.17 6.98 1.63
C LEU A 96 -14.88 6.43 1.00
N VAL A 97 -14.94 5.29 0.31
CA VAL A 97 -13.80 4.82 -0.49
C VAL A 97 -13.83 5.52 -1.84
N GLU A 98 -12.84 6.37 -2.11
CA GLU A 98 -12.77 7.16 -3.35
C GLU A 98 -12.07 6.43 -4.48
N LYS A 99 -11.03 5.66 -4.15
CA LYS A 99 -10.20 4.97 -5.14
C LYS A 99 -9.48 3.79 -4.51
N VAL A 100 -9.28 2.73 -5.29
CA VAL A 100 -8.32 1.67 -4.98
C VAL A 100 -7.26 1.64 -6.08
N GLU A 101 -5.99 1.76 -5.70
CA GLU A 101 -4.87 1.78 -6.64
C GLU A 101 -3.97 0.56 -6.44
N PHE A 102 -3.84 -0.25 -7.49
CA PHE A 102 -3.05 -1.47 -7.49
C PHE A 102 -1.65 -1.27 -8.10
N PRO A 103 -0.62 -1.98 -7.62
CA PRO A 103 0.66 -2.07 -8.32
C PRO A 103 0.53 -2.76 -9.70
N PRO A 104 1.39 -2.46 -10.69
CA PRO A 104 2.40 -1.41 -10.69
C PRO A 104 1.78 -0.06 -11.04
N ALA A 105 1.78 0.86 -10.08
CA ALA A 105 1.38 2.25 -10.30
C ALA A 105 2.62 3.14 -10.35
N ASN A 106 2.54 4.25 -11.10
CA ASN A 106 3.59 5.25 -11.17
C ASN A 106 3.61 6.08 -9.86
N ARG A 107 4.21 5.52 -8.81
CA ARG A 107 4.23 6.10 -7.46
C ARG A 107 5.56 6.79 -7.17
N PRO A 108 5.58 7.86 -6.35
CA PRO A 108 6.82 8.48 -5.92
C PRO A 108 7.75 7.48 -5.24
N PHE A 109 9.07 7.65 -5.42
CA PHE A 109 10.08 6.67 -4.99
C PHE A 109 10.02 6.37 -3.48
N LEU A 110 9.79 7.40 -2.67
CA LEU A 110 9.73 7.31 -1.21
C LEU A 110 8.32 6.99 -0.68
N THR A 111 7.56 6.15 -1.38
CA THR A 111 6.22 5.73 -0.94
C THR A 111 6.06 4.21 -0.99
N PRO A 112 5.15 3.60 -0.19
CA PRO A 112 4.94 2.15 -0.20
C PRO A 112 4.45 1.62 -1.57
N ARG A 113 5.28 0.86 -2.29
CA ARG A 113 5.01 0.46 -3.69
C ARG A 113 4.44 -0.95 -3.87
N PHE A 114 4.53 -1.79 -2.85
CA PHE A 114 4.22 -3.22 -2.98
C PHE A 114 2.79 -3.59 -2.61
N TYR A 115 2.04 -2.69 -1.98
CA TYR A 115 0.66 -2.92 -1.55
C TYR A 115 -0.34 -2.04 -2.31
N PRO A 116 -1.58 -2.50 -2.53
CA PRO A 116 -2.65 -1.63 -3.00
C PRO A 116 -2.89 -0.48 -2.02
N TRP A 117 -3.20 0.70 -2.54
CA TRP A 117 -3.61 1.85 -1.73
C TRP A 117 -5.11 2.01 -1.80
N VAL A 118 -5.74 2.19 -0.65
CA VAL A 118 -7.17 2.49 -0.55
C VAL A 118 -7.29 3.93 -0.08
N TYR A 119 -7.81 4.78 -0.95
CA TYR A 119 -8.03 6.19 -0.66
C TYR A 119 -9.42 6.32 -0.05
N ILE A 120 -9.46 6.89 1.14
CA ILE A 120 -10.70 7.11 1.87
C ILE A 120 -10.87 8.59 2.18
N LYS A 121 -12.11 9.05 2.14
CA LYS A 121 -12.52 10.37 2.58
C LYS A 121 -13.33 10.25 3.86
N VAL A 122 -13.00 11.09 4.83
CA VAL A 122 -13.71 11.13 6.11
C VAL A 122 -14.62 12.35 6.13
N ASP A 123 -15.93 12.12 6.22
CA ASP A 123 -16.92 13.20 6.09
C ASP A 123 -16.94 14.16 7.29
N LYS A 124 -16.60 13.65 8.49
CA LYS A 124 -16.60 14.43 9.74
C LYS A 124 -15.38 14.10 10.59
N LEU A 125 -14.25 14.76 10.29
CA LEU A 125 -13.19 14.89 11.27
C LEU A 125 -13.53 16.10 12.16
N PHE A 126 -13.87 15.85 13.42
CA PHE A 126 -14.08 16.92 14.38
C PHE A 126 -12.76 17.70 14.56
N GLY A 127 -12.71 18.95 14.09
CA GLY A 127 -11.64 19.90 14.39
C GLY A 127 -10.42 19.91 13.47
N TYR A 128 -10.42 19.22 12.32
CA TYR A 128 -9.23 19.10 11.48
C TYR A 128 -9.49 19.47 10.02
N ARG A 129 -8.70 20.40 9.48
CA ARG A 129 -8.79 20.90 8.09
C ARG A 129 -7.54 20.63 7.24
N ASP A 130 -6.50 20.03 7.80
CA ASP A 130 -5.15 20.10 7.22
C ASP A 130 -4.74 18.83 6.44
N CYS A 131 -5.72 18.02 6.01
CA CYS A 131 -5.51 16.70 5.38
C CYS A 131 -6.56 16.34 4.30
N ILE A 132 -7.40 17.29 3.87
CA ILE A 132 -8.54 17.04 2.95
C ILE A 132 -8.24 17.61 1.57
#